data_AF-E4YFK9-F1
#
_entry.id   AF-E4YFK9-F1
#
_cell.length_a   1.000
_cell.length_b   1.000
_cell.length_c   1.000
_cell.angle_alpha   90.00
_cell.angle_beta   90.00
_cell.angle_gamma   90.00
#
_symmetry.space_group_name_H-M   'P 1'
#
loop_
_entity.id
_entity.type
_entity.pdbx_description
1 polymer ?
#
loop_
_entity_poly.entity_id
_entity_poly.type
_entity_poly.pdbx_seq_one_letter_code
_entity_poly.pdbx_strand_id
1 'polypeptide(L)'
;MELYFIDCIWILLTIASVAITSPKIITNNILFQQLATFGKTRMKTFPFDVPKAWFSHFYVLGSCFLSFLLYRWCLDGQPSLPEIGLMSITMTPIFDLRLFLASSSKHKGVMRLLVVDFDERVPLLGLLVGIHLMQRLLESLFISKSKNVMSIAHYALGHIFYLLVPLSTVASLPEALDFEEELSLVMVFKTALVLFAAIYQHFSIQAMASLRADPNAQKNSCPPQKGVFTYIMSPTMASEILFYLALLPIGGFHMFFPFLFTLVNQSISAKMTLEFYNSKFGTSKVAGRKALVPFLF
;
A
#
# COMPACT_ATOMS: atom_id res chain seq x y z
N MET A 1 -7.64 17.23 -14.97
CA MET A 1 -6.66 16.17 -14.66
C MET A 1 -6.86 15.01 -15.62
N GLU A 2 -5.79 14.55 -16.25
CA GLU A 2 -5.81 13.38 -17.12
C GLU A 2 -5.41 12.12 -16.33
N LEU A 3 -5.95 10.97 -16.73
CA LEU A 3 -5.55 9.68 -16.14
C LEU A 3 -4.26 9.20 -16.79
N TYR A 4 -3.29 8.85 -15.96
CA TYR A 4 -2.09 8.15 -16.40
C TYR A 4 -2.35 6.64 -16.46
N PHE A 5 -1.50 5.93 -17.22
CA PHE A 5 -1.56 4.48 -17.30
C PHE A 5 -1.46 3.80 -15.91
N ILE A 6 -0.66 4.36 -15.00
CA ILE A 6 -0.56 3.87 -13.63
C ILE A 6 -1.89 3.93 -12.87
N ASP A 7 -2.66 5.00 -13.06
CA ASP A 7 -3.94 5.20 -12.39
C ASP A 7 -4.91 4.12 -12.85
N CYS A 8 -4.85 3.78 -14.15
CA CYS A 8 -5.63 2.69 -14.73
C CYS A 8 -5.25 1.33 -14.14
N ILE A 9 -3.95 1.07 -13.92
CA ILE A 9 -3.50 -0.16 -13.24
C ILE A 9 -4.10 -0.22 -11.82
N TRP A 10 -4.04 0.87 -11.06
CA TRP A 10 -4.63 0.92 -9.72
C TRP A 10 -6.15 0.70 -9.72
N ILE A 11 -6.87 1.31 -10.66
CA ILE A 11 -8.32 1.10 -10.84
C ILE A 11 -8.61 -0.38 -11.12
N LEU A 12 -7.88 -0.98 -12.06
CA LEU A 12 -8.05 -2.40 -12.41
C LEU A 12 -7.77 -3.32 -11.23
N LEU A 13 -6.69 -3.06 -10.47
CA LEU A 13 -6.37 -3.82 -9.25
C LEU A 13 -7.46 -3.68 -8.18
N THR A 14 -8.04 -2.48 -8.04
CA THR A 14 -9.12 -2.21 -7.09
C THR A 14 -10.38 -2.97 -7.47
N ILE A 15 -10.81 -2.88 -8.74
CA ILE A 15 -11.97 -3.60 -9.26
C ILE A 15 -11.76 -5.11 -9.14
N ALA A 16 -10.58 -5.61 -9.49
CA ALA A 16 -10.23 -7.02 -9.36
C ALA A 16 -10.34 -7.48 -7.90
N SER A 17 -9.86 -6.68 -6.94
CA SER A 17 -9.95 -7.01 -5.51
C SER A 17 -11.40 -7.16 -5.04
N VAL A 18 -12.29 -6.26 -5.46
CA VAL A 18 -13.73 -6.38 -5.15
C VAL A 18 -14.35 -7.60 -5.84
N ALA A 19 -14.08 -7.78 -7.14
CA ALA A 19 -14.65 -8.88 -7.92
C ALA A 19 -14.25 -10.25 -7.34
N ILE A 20 -12.98 -10.42 -6.96
CA ILE A 20 -12.45 -11.65 -6.37
C ILE A 20 -13.13 -11.96 -5.03
N THR A 21 -13.61 -10.95 -4.29
CA THR A 21 -14.33 -11.18 -3.02
C THR A 21 -15.79 -11.58 -3.16
N SER A 22 -16.34 -11.55 -4.38
CA SER A 22 -17.72 -11.96 -4.62
C SER A 22 -17.92 -13.44 -4.26
N PRO A 23 -18.89 -13.80 -3.41
CA PRO A 23 -19.11 -15.19 -2.98
C PRO A 23 -19.25 -16.16 -4.15
N LYS A 24 -19.93 -15.73 -5.22
CA LYS A 24 -20.12 -16.53 -6.45
C LYS A 24 -18.80 -16.87 -7.17
N ILE A 25 -17.82 -15.97 -7.11
CA ILE A 25 -16.52 -16.13 -7.78
C ILE A 25 -15.59 -16.96 -6.89
N ILE A 26 -15.58 -16.68 -5.57
CA ILE A 26 -14.81 -17.45 -4.58
C ILE A 26 -15.22 -18.92 -4.58
N THR A 27 -16.51 -19.25 -4.60
CA THR A 27 -16.93 -20.65 -4.45
C THR A 27 -16.52 -21.54 -5.62
N ASN A 28 -16.34 -20.95 -6.81
CA ASN A 28 -16.23 -21.72 -8.06
C ASN A 28 -14.79 -21.95 -8.54
N ASN A 29 -13.79 -21.25 -8.00
CA ASN A 29 -12.41 -21.38 -8.48
C ASN A 29 -11.37 -21.33 -7.36
N ILE A 30 -10.55 -22.37 -7.27
CA ILE A 30 -9.44 -22.49 -6.31
C ILE A 30 -8.44 -21.32 -6.40
N LEU A 31 -8.16 -20.81 -7.60
CA LEU A 31 -7.25 -19.68 -7.78
C LEU A 31 -7.85 -18.40 -7.17
N PHE A 32 -9.14 -18.15 -7.37
CA PHE A 32 -9.82 -17.01 -6.74
C PHE A 32 -9.94 -17.17 -5.23
N GLN A 33 -10.10 -18.39 -4.71
CA GLN A 33 -10.01 -18.63 -3.26
C GLN A 33 -8.62 -18.29 -2.71
N GLN A 34 -7.56 -18.63 -3.43
CA GLN A 34 -6.19 -18.30 -3.03
C GLN A 34 -5.89 -16.79 -3.09
N LEU A 35 -6.50 -16.08 -4.05
CA LEU A 35 -6.40 -14.63 -4.18
C LEU A 35 -7.27 -13.89 -3.15
N ALA A 36 -8.42 -14.44 -2.78
CA ALA A 36 -9.33 -13.83 -1.81
C ALA A 36 -8.88 -14.04 -0.35
N THR A 37 -8.25 -15.18 -0.05
CA THR A 37 -7.89 -15.55 1.34
C THR A 37 -6.40 -15.35 1.63
N PHE A 38 -6.07 -14.73 2.77
CA PHE A 38 -4.70 -14.37 3.12
C PHE A 38 -4.28 -14.95 4.48
N GLY A 39 -3.06 -15.47 4.54
CA GLY A 39 -2.42 -15.92 5.78
C GLY A 39 -3.29 -16.85 6.63
N LYS A 40 -3.82 -16.32 7.74
CA LYS A 40 -4.62 -17.07 8.73
C LYS A 40 -6.02 -17.45 8.25
N THR A 41 -6.56 -16.76 7.25
CA THR A 41 -7.91 -17.04 6.71
C THR A 41 -7.90 -18.11 5.63
N ARG A 42 -6.73 -18.64 5.29
CA ARG A 42 -6.58 -19.71 4.29
C ARG A 42 -6.99 -21.06 4.86
N MET A 43 -7.75 -21.80 4.05
CA MET A 43 -8.20 -23.16 4.38
C MET A 43 -7.22 -24.25 3.92
N LYS A 44 -6.47 -24.03 2.83
CA LYS A 44 -5.54 -25.03 2.24
C LYS A 44 -4.21 -24.40 1.83
N THR A 45 -3.12 -25.12 2.06
CA THR A 45 -1.76 -24.79 1.58
C THR A 45 -1.46 -25.51 0.28
N PHE A 46 -0.67 -24.89 -0.59
CA PHE A 46 -0.28 -25.38 -1.91
C PHE A 46 1.25 -25.41 -2.06
N PRO A 47 1.80 -26.19 -3.02
CA PRO A 47 3.25 -26.35 -3.18
C PRO A 47 4.02 -25.05 -3.46
N PHE A 48 3.36 -24.09 -4.13
CA PHE A 48 3.95 -22.80 -4.49
C PHE A 48 3.70 -21.71 -3.44
N ASP A 49 3.17 -22.07 -2.28
CA ASP A 49 3.02 -21.11 -1.19
C ASP A 49 4.39 -20.71 -0.65
N VAL A 50 4.53 -19.42 -0.39
CA VAL A 50 5.78 -18.84 0.09
C VAL A 50 5.66 -18.47 1.58
N PRO A 51 6.77 -18.50 2.34
CA PRO A 51 6.77 -18.08 3.73
C PRO A 51 6.27 -16.64 3.88
N LYS A 52 5.42 -16.37 4.88
CA LYS A 52 5.01 -15.00 5.21
C LYS A 52 6.21 -14.13 5.62
N ALA A 53 7.32 -14.71 6.07
CA ALA A 53 8.54 -13.94 6.33
C ALA A 53 9.06 -13.17 5.09
N TRP A 54 8.72 -13.62 3.87
CA TRP A 54 9.14 -12.98 2.62
C TRP A 54 8.42 -11.66 2.33
N PHE A 55 7.56 -11.17 3.23
CA PHE A 55 7.09 -9.77 3.18
C PHE A 55 8.27 -8.78 3.15
N SER A 56 9.41 -9.13 3.76
CA SER A 56 10.63 -8.33 3.70
C SER A 56 11.11 -8.06 2.27
N HIS A 57 10.92 -9.00 1.33
CA HIS A 57 11.34 -8.83 -0.06
C HIS A 57 10.61 -7.67 -0.72
N PHE A 58 9.32 -7.49 -0.43
CA PHE A 58 8.53 -6.40 -0.98
C PHE A 58 9.06 -5.05 -0.50
N TYR A 59 9.40 -4.97 0.79
CA TYR A 59 9.92 -3.75 1.39
C TYR A 59 11.32 -3.43 0.89
N VAL A 60 12.21 -4.43 0.76
CA VAL A 60 13.53 -4.23 0.13
C VAL A 60 13.38 -3.70 -1.29
N LEU A 61 12.53 -4.33 -2.10
CA LEU A 61 12.28 -3.91 -3.48
C LEU A 61 11.76 -2.46 -3.54
N GLY A 62 10.68 -2.16 -2.82
CA GLY A 62 10.08 -0.83 -2.81
C GLY A 62 11.03 0.24 -2.29
N SER A 63 11.78 -0.06 -1.23
CA SER A 63 12.80 0.83 -0.67
C SER A 63 13.92 1.12 -1.66
N CYS A 64 14.53 0.09 -2.24
CA CYS A 64 15.61 0.26 -3.23
C CYS A 64 15.11 1.02 -4.45
N PHE A 65 13.91 0.70 -4.94
CA PHE A 65 13.34 1.35 -6.11
C PHE A 65 13.04 2.82 -5.84
N LEU A 66 12.40 3.15 -4.70
CA LEU A 66 12.15 4.53 -4.33
C LEU A 66 13.44 5.33 -4.09
N SER A 67 14.44 4.74 -3.43
CA SER A 67 15.75 5.37 -3.27
C SER A 67 16.42 5.66 -4.61
N PHE A 68 16.30 4.75 -5.58
CA PHE A 68 16.77 4.98 -6.94
C PHE A 68 16.03 6.15 -7.61
N LEU A 69 14.70 6.23 -7.48
CA LEU A 69 13.91 7.34 -8.03
C LEU A 69 14.28 8.69 -7.38
N LEU A 70 14.44 8.73 -6.06
CA LEU A 70 14.86 9.93 -5.34
C LEU A 70 16.30 10.34 -5.69
N TYR A 71 17.21 9.39 -5.82
CA TYR A 71 18.58 9.67 -6.26
C TYR A 71 18.61 10.29 -7.65
N ARG A 72 17.84 9.74 -8.60
CA ARG A 72 17.69 10.29 -9.95
C ARG A 72 17.07 11.68 -9.92
N TRP A 73 16.06 11.90 -9.09
CA TRP A 73 15.50 13.23 -8.85
C TRP A 73 16.56 14.23 -8.37
N CYS A 74 17.42 13.84 -7.41
CA CYS A 74 18.48 14.71 -6.90
C CYS A 74 19.56 15.05 -7.93
N LEU A 75 19.94 14.10 -8.80
CA LEU A 75 21.00 14.31 -9.79
C LEU A 75 20.56 15.13 -10.98
N ASP A 76 19.43 14.74 -11.57
CA ASP A 76 18.99 15.28 -12.84
C ASP A 76 18.08 16.50 -12.63
N GLY A 77 17.79 16.84 -11.37
CA GLY A 77 16.84 17.86 -10.93
C GLY A 77 15.39 17.48 -11.20
N GLN A 78 15.19 16.63 -12.20
CA GLN A 78 13.96 15.98 -12.60
C GLN A 78 14.41 14.65 -13.20
N PRO A 79 13.89 13.49 -12.77
CA PRO A 79 14.11 12.28 -13.53
C PRO A 79 13.40 12.51 -14.87
N SER A 80 14.14 12.89 -15.91
CA SER A 80 13.56 12.90 -17.25
C SER A 80 13.17 11.44 -17.52
N LEU A 81 11.86 11.21 -17.48
CA LEU A 81 11.17 9.94 -17.63
C LEU A 81 11.49 9.12 -18.90
N PRO A 82 12.11 9.65 -19.99
CA PRO A 82 12.38 8.82 -21.16
C PRO A 82 13.62 7.90 -21.08
N GLU A 83 14.47 8.00 -20.06
CA GLU A 83 15.66 7.13 -19.96
C GLU A 83 15.39 5.77 -19.30
N ILE A 84 14.21 5.58 -18.69
CA ILE A 84 13.79 4.33 -18.05
C ILE A 84 12.52 3.85 -18.76
N GLY A 85 12.67 3.16 -19.90
CA GLY A 85 11.57 2.89 -20.85
C GLY A 85 10.27 2.27 -20.32
N LEU A 86 10.27 1.63 -19.13
CA LEU A 86 9.05 1.14 -18.47
C LEU A 86 8.32 2.25 -17.69
N MET A 87 9.04 3.23 -17.13
CA MET A 87 8.45 4.36 -16.38
C MET A 87 7.75 5.36 -17.29
N SER A 88 8.28 5.61 -18.49
CA SER A 88 7.64 6.52 -19.45
C SER A 88 6.24 6.03 -19.84
N ILE A 89 6.06 4.72 -20.02
CA ILE A 89 4.75 4.11 -20.37
C ILE A 89 3.75 4.25 -19.21
N THR A 90 4.19 4.12 -17.96
CA THR A 90 3.28 4.20 -16.82
C THR A 90 2.73 5.60 -16.55
N MET A 91 3.48 6.63 -16.93
CA MET A 91 3.13 8.04 -16.72
C MET A 91 2.56 8.71 -17.97
N THR A 92 2.45 8.01 -19.11
CA THR A 92 1.80 8.57 -20.29
C THR A 92 0.30 8.72 -20.04
N PRO A 93 -0.30 9.88 -20.35
CA PRO A 93 -1.75 10.01 -20.44
C PRO A 93 -2.33 8.91 -21.34
N ILE A 94 -3.48 8.36 -20.94
CA ILE A 94 -4.04 7.19 -21.63
C ILE A 94 -4.34 7.44 -23.11
N PHE A 95 -4.69 8.68 -23.46
CA PHE A 95 -5.00 9.09 -24.83
C PHE A 95 -3.73 9.24 -25.69
N ASP A 96 -2.59 9.54 -25.07
CA ASP A 96 -1.29 9.65 -25.74
C ASP A 96 -0.57 8.30 -25.85
N LEU A 97 -1.01 7.26 -25.14
CA LEU A 97 -0.41 5.93 -25.23
C LEU A 97 -0.49 5.36 -26.66
N ARG A 98 -1.57 5.62 -27.40
CA ARG A 98 -1.67 5.25 -28.83
C ARG A 98 -0.66 5.99 -29.68
N LEU A 99 -0.40 7.26 -29.37
CA LEU A 99 0.58 8.09 -30.07
C LEU A 99 2.01 7.65 -29.71
N PHE A 100 2.29 7.35 -28.44
CA PHE A 100 3.58 6.85 -27.95
C PHE A 100 3.94 5.50 -28.59
N LEU A 101 2.99 4.54 -28.61
CA LEU A 101 3.18 3.24 -29.26
C LEU A 101 3.34 3.37 -30.78
N ALA A 102 2.73 4.38 -31.40
CA ALA A 102 2.86 4.67 -32.83
C ALA A 102 4.12 5.49 -33.20
N SER A 103 4.71 6.22 -32.25
CA SER A 103 5.76 7.25 -32.49
C SER A 103 7.18 6.74 -32.20
N SER A 104 7.40 5.43 -32.16
CA SER A 104 8.69 4.78 -31.84
C SER A 104 9.85 5.07 -32.84
N SER A 105 9.70 6.01 -33.79
CA SER A 105 10.75 6.26 -34.79
C SER A 105 11.30 7.68 -34.88
N LYS A 106 10.57 8.79 -34.68
CA LYS A 106 11.09 10.10 -35.19
C LYS A 106 10.85 11.41 -34.43
N HIS A 107 10.23 11.45 -33.24
CA HIS A 107 10.02 12.75 -32.58
C HIS A 107 10.69 12.89 -31.21
N LYS A 108 11.92 13.44 -31.25
CA LYS A 108 12.61 14.06 -30.11
C LYS A 108 11.85 15.27 -29.50
N GLY A 109 10.72 15.68 -30.10
CA GLY A 109 9.95 16.89 -29.72
C GLY A 109 8.81 16.65 -28.72
N VAL A 110 8.21 15.46 -28.67
CA VAL A 110 7.15 15.14 -27.67
C VAL A 110 7.76 14.88 -26.29
N MET A 111 9.04 14.48 -26.25
CA MET A 111 9.84 14.32 -25.03
C MET A 111 10.09 15.61 -24.24
N ARG A 112 9.80 16.78 -24.83
CA ARG A 112 9.96 18.09 -24.19
C ARG A 112 8.67 18.61 -23.53
N LEU A 113 7.54 17.92 -23.68
CA LEU A 113 6.24 18.41 -23.20
C LEU A 113 5.88 17.93 -21.78
N LEU A 114 6.76 17.19 -21.12
CA LEU A 114 6.68 16.85 -19.69
C LEU A 114 7.80 17.55 -18.92
N VAL A 115 8.08 18.81 -19.25
CA VAL A 115 8.84 19.68 -18.35
C VAL A 115 7.86 20.07 -17.26
N VAL A 116 7.82 19.25 -16.21
CA VAL A 116 7.09 19.57 -15.00
C VAL A 116 8.03 20.34 -14.11
N ASP A 117 7.63 21.51 -13.64
CA ASP A 117 8.45 22.36 -12.79
C ASP A 117 8.96 21.62 -11.53
N PHE A 118 10.12 22.06 -11.05
CA PHE A 118 10.72 21.58 -9.81
C PHE A 118 9.77 21.85 -8.64
N ASP A 119 9.22 20.80 -8.02
CA ASP A 119 8.43 20.94 -6.80
C ASP A 119 9.05 20.11 -5.66
N GLU A 120 9.44 20.79 -4.58
CA GLU A 120 10.00 20.20 -3.36
C GLU A 120 9.04 19.19 -2.68
N ARG A 121 7.76 19.23 -3.03
CA ARG A 121 6.72 18.32 -2.49
C ARG A 121 6.88 16.88 -2.97
N VAL A 122 7.42 16.64 -4.17
CA VAL A 122 7.68 15.28 -4.67
C VAL A 122 8.77 14.58 -3.85
N PRO A 123 9.93 15.22 -3.58
CA PRO A 123 10.89 14.73 -2.59
C PRO A 123 10.27 14.48 -1.21
N LEU A 124 9.46 15.40 -0.67
CA LEU A 124 8.83 15.22 0.64
C LEU A 124 7.91 13.99 0.67
N LEU A 125 7.03 13.84 -0.32
CA LEU A 125 6.13 12.69 -0.45
C LEU A 125 6.93 11.38 -0.54
N GLY A 126 7.95 11.34 -1.41
CA GLY A 126 8.84 10.20 -1.56
C GLY A 126 9.62 9.89 -0.28
N LEU A 127 10.09 10.90 0.47
CA LEU A 127 10.75 10.71 1.76
C LEU A 127 9.79 10.11 2.81
N LEU A 128 8.55 10.60 2.89
CA LEU A 128 7.55 10.07 3.82
C LEU A 128 7.19 8.62 3.51
N VAL A 129 7.00 8.29 2.23
CA VAL A 129 6.80 6.90 1.79
C VAL A 129 8.06 6.07 2.07
N GLY A 130 9.26 6.60 1.85
CA GLY A 130 10.53 5.94 2.12
C GLY A 130 10.74 5.61 3.59
N ILE A 131 10.45 6.57 4.49
CA ILE A 131 10.46 6.36 5.94
C ILE A 131 9.48 5.24 6.31
N HIS A 132 8.27 5.28 5.75
CA HIS A 132 7.27 4.24 6.01
C HIS A 132 7.76 2.86 5.53
N LEU A 133 8.28 2.74 4.30
CA LEU A 133 8.83 1.50 3.76
C LEU A 133 9.98 0.96 4.60
N MET A 134 10.89 1.82 5.05
CA MET A 134 11.98 1.41 5.94
C MET A 134 11.46 0.94 7.28
N GLN A 135 10.48 1.63 7.86
CA GLN A 135 9.83 1.18 9.08
C GLN A 135 9.18 -0.21 8.87
N ARG A 136 8.48 -0.43 7.74
CA ARG A 136 7.92 -1.75 7.41
C ARG A 136 9.00 -2.82 7.29
N LEU A 137 10.11 -2.51 6.64
CA LEU A 137 11.25 -3.42 6.48
C LEU A 137 11.80 -3.82 7.85
N LEU A 138 12.15 -2.83 8.68
CA LEU A 138 12.70 -3.07 10.02
C LEU A 138 11.74 -3.89 10.88
N GLU A 139 10.45 -3.56 10.85
CA GLU A 139 9.46 -4.34 11.60
C GLU A 139 9.31 -5.76 11.07
N SER A 140 9.39 -5.98 9.76
CA SER A 140 9.31 -7.32 9.17
C SER A 140 10.53 -8.18 9.54
N LEU A 141 11.71 -7.57 9.64
CA LEU A 141 12.96 -8.25 9.98
C LEU A 141 13.07 -8.54 11.48
N PHE A 142 12.71 -7.57 12.32
CA PHE A 142 13.04 -7.62 13.74
C PHE A 142 11.84 -7.89 14.66
N ILE A 143 10.62 -7.48 14.28
CA ILE A 143 9.45 -7.52 15.18
C ILE A 143 8.45 -8.61 14.77
N SER A 144 8.03 -8.63 13.51
CA SER A 144 6.91 -9.44 13.04
C SER A 144 7.35 -10.83 12.58
N LYS A 145 7.59 -11.73 13.54
CA LYS A 145 7.85 -13.14 13.22
C LYS A 145 6.53 -13.87 12.97
N SER A 146 6.39 -14.48 11.79
CA SER A 146 5.20 -15.28 11.44
C SER A 146 5.59 -16.60 10.79
N LYS A 147 5.06 -17.70 11.34
CA LYS A 147 5.15 -19.06 10.79
C LYS A 147 3.98 -19.37 9.81
N ASN A 148 3.30 -18.35 9.32
CA ASN A 148 2.23 -18.50 8.33
C ASN A 148 2.81 -18.49 6.92
N VAL A 149 2.02 -18.94 5.95
CA VAL A 149 2.37 -18.91 4.52
C VAL A 149 1.42 -17.96 3.78
N MET A 150 1.86 -17.48 2.62
CA MET A 150 1.06 -16.68 1.69
C MET A 150 1.09 -17.32 0.30
N SER A 151 0.03 -17.14 -0.48
CA SER A 151 -0.02 -17.67 -1.84
C SER A 151 0.96 -16.94 -2.75
N ILE A 152 1.46 -17.61 -3.80
CA ILE A 152 2.29 -16.96 -4.83
C ILE A 152 1.58 -15.76 -5.50
N ALA A 153 0.26 -15.81 -5.63
CA ALA A 153 -0.51 -14.74 -6.24
C ALA A 153 -0.51 -13.46 -5.38
N HIS A 154 -0.75 -13.58 -4.07
CA HIS A 154 -0.52 -12.49 -3.10
C HIS A 154 0.94 -12.01 -3.08
N TYR A 155 1.90 -12.92 -3.25
CA TYR A 155 3.32 -12.56 -3.32
C TYR A 155 3.61 -11.68 -4.54
N ALA A 156 3.09 -12.04 -5.72
CA ALA A 156 3.20 -11.25 -6.94
C ALA A 156 2.46 -9.91 -6.80
N LEU A 157 1.24 -9.90 -6.25
CA LEU A 157 0.48 -8.68 -6.00
C LEU A 157 1.23 -7.72 -5.07
N GLY A 158 1.90 -8.25 -4.04
CA GLY A 158 2.80 -7.48 -3.18
C GLY A 158 3.90 -6.80 -4.00
N HIS A 159 4.64 -7.53 -4.84
CA HIS A 159 5.69 -6.92 -5.67
C HIS A 159 5.14 -5.81 -6.57
N ILE A 160 4.01 -6.06 -7.23
CA ILE A 160 3.35 -5.05 -8.07
C ILE A 160 3.02 -3.80 -7.23
N PHE A 161 2.39 -3.97 -6.07
CA PHE A 161 2.07 -2.85 -5.19
C PHE A 161 3.30 -2.01 -4.80
N TYR A 162 4.38 -2.65 -4.35
CA TYR A 162 5.59 -1.94 -3.90
C TYR A 162 6.44 -1.38 -5.05
N LEU A 163 6.16 -1.75 -6.30
CA LEU A 163 6.69 -1.07 -7.49
C LEU A 163 5.83 0.12 -7.90
N LEU A 164 4.49 -0.01 -7.85
CA LEU A 164 3.57 1.03 -8.28
C LEU A 164 3.53 2.22 -7.32
N VAL A 165 3.63 2.02 -6.00
CA VAL A 165 3.56 3.14 -5.04
C VAL A 165 4.67 4.18 -5.27
N PRO A 166 5.97 3.82 -5.39
CA PRO A 166 7.02 4.78 -5.74
C PRO A 166 6.76 5.51 -7.08
N LEU A 167 6.20 4.81 -8.08
CA LEU A 167 5.85 5.45 -9.35
C LEU A 167 4.73 6.50 -9.15
N SER A 168 3.70 6.18 -8.38
CA SER A 168 2.63 7.13 -8.04
C SER A 168 3.16 8.35 -7.30
N THR A 169 4.18 8.21 -6.44
CA THR A 169 4.78 9.38 -5.77
C THR A 169 5.46 10.35 -6.74
N VAL A 170 6.03 9.84 -7.83
CA VAL A 170 6.63 10.65 -8.89
C VAL A 170 5.56 11.22 -9.83
N ALA A 171 4.50 10.43 -10.10
CA ALA A 171 3.33 10.85 -10.87
C ALA A 171 2.57 12.02 -10.24
N SER A 172 2.54 12.01 -8.90
CA SER A 172 1.90 12.96 -8.03
C SER A 172 2.64 14.28 -7.99
N LEU A 173 2.55 14.98 -9.10
CA LEU A 173 2.91 16.38 -9.20
C LEU A 173 1.80 17.17 -8.52
N PRO A 174 2.13 18.17 -7.69
CA PRO A 174 1.12 19.03 -7.12
C PRO A 174 0.42 19.75 -8.27
N GLU A 175 -0.84 19.42 -8.52
CA GLU A 175 -1.69 20.40 -9.15
C GLU A 175 -1.63 21.64 -8.27
N ALA A 176 -1.41 22.79 -8.91
CA ALA A 176 -1.49 24.10 -8.32
C ALA A 176 -2.89 24.29 -7.69
N LEU A 177 -3.09 23.75 -6.50
CA LEU A 177 -3.86 24.46 -5.52
C LEU A 177 -3.02 25.70 -5.22
N ASP A 178 -3.46 26.84 -5.74
CA ASP A 178 -2.91 28.19 -5.51
C ASP A 178 -2.74 28.45 -4.02
N PHE A 179 -1.67 27.90 -3.47
CA PHE A 179 -1.22 28.11 -2.11
C PHE A 179 0.28 28.34 -2.25
N GLU A 180 0.63 29.63 -2.27
CA GLU A 180 1.97 30.18 -2.00
C GLU A 180 2.46 29.76 -0.60
N GLU A 181 2.41 28.47 -0.28
CA GLU A 181 2.74 27.96 1.04
C GLU A 181 4.18 27.45 1.04
N GLU A 182 5.12 28.39 1.20
CA GLU A 182 6.37 28.15 1.93
C GLU A 182 6.04 27.45 3.26
N LEU A 183 6.88 26.51 3.71
CA LEU A 183 6.87 25.77 4.99
C LEU A 183 5.70 26.12 5.92
N SER A 184 4.47 25.85 5.48
CA SER A 184 3.29 26.38 6.12
C SER A 184 2.96 25.51 7.32
N LEU A 185 2.31 26.08 8.34
CA LEU A 185 1.75 25.29 9.45
C LEU A 185 0.86 24.14 8.92
N VAL A 186 0.26 24.34 7.75
CA VAL A 186 -0.53 23.34 7.02
C VAL A 186 0.34 22.17 6.55
N MET A 187 1.50 22.42 5.94
CA MET A 187 2.43 21.34 5.54
C MET A 187 2.97 20.57 6.76
N VAL A 188 3.26 21.28 7.86
CA VAL A 188 3.66 20.66 9.14
C VAL A 188 2.55 19.75 9.66
N PHE A 189 1.31 20.22 9.66
CA PHE A 189 0.16 19.42 10.11
C PHE A 189 -0.06 18.17 9.25
N LYS A 190 0.00 18.31 7.92
CA LYS A 190 -0.10 17.18 6.98
C LYS A 190 0.98 16.14 7.24
N THR A 191 2.23 16.58 7.39
CA THR A 191 3.38 15.72 7.70
C THR A 191 3.22 15.03 9.05
N ALA A 192 2.80 15.76 10.09
CA ALA A 192 2.55 15.22 11.41
C ALA A 192 1.47 14.13 11.40
N LEU A 193 0.42 14.28 10.58
CA LEU A 193 -0.63 13.27 10.44
C LEU A 193 -0.09 11.96 9.80
N VAL A 194 0.77 12.08 8.78
CA VAL A 194 1.44 10.92 8.15
C VAL A 194 2.32 10.19 9.17
N LEU A 195 3.14 10.93 9.93
CA LEU A 195 4.00 10.36 10.97
C LEU A 195 3.18 9.72 12.10
N PHE A 196 2.09 10.36 12.51
CA PHE A 196 1.16 9.80 13.50
C PHE A 196 0.61 8.45 13.03
N ALA A 197 0.16 8.35 11.78
CA ALA A 197 -0.33 7.08 11.22
C ALA A 197 0.75 5.99 11.25
N ALA A 198 2.00 6.34 10.88
CA ALA A 198 3.13 5.42 10.90
C ALA A 198 3.51 4.95 12.31
N ILE A 199 3.49 5.86 13.30
CA ILE A 199 3.73 5.54 14.72
C ILE A 199 2.61 4.65 15.28
N TYR A 200 1.36 5.01 14.99
CA TYR A 200 0.20 4.22 15.41
C TYR A 200 0.23 2.80 14.85
N GLN A 201 0.71 2.63 13.61
CA GLN A 201 0.97 1.32 13.02
C GLN A 201 2.06 0.54 13.77
N HIS A 202 3.16 1.20 14.13
CA HIS A 202 4.28 0.58 14.85
C HIS A 202 3.81 -0.05 16.15
N PHE A 203 3.11 0.72 16.99
CA PHE A 203 2.59 0.25 18.27
C PHE A 203 1.60 -0.91 18.09
N SER A 204 0.76 -0.84 17.06
CA SER A 204 -0.19 -1.91 16.75
C SER A 204 0.52 -3.22 16.37
N ILE A 205 1.64 -3.14 15.65
CA ILE A 205 2.43 -4.32 15.26
C ILE A 205 3.21 -4.89 16.45
N GLN A 206 3.81 -4.03 17.27
CA GLN A 206 4.46 -4.46 18.51
C GLN A 206 3.49 -5.21 19.43
N ALA A 207 2.29 -4.69 19.63
CA ALA A 207 1.24 -5.33 20.43
C ALA A 207 0.82 -6.70 19.86
N MET A 208 0.81 -6.86 18.54
CA MET A 208 0.50 -8.14 17.90
C MET A 208 1.68 -9.13 17.93
N ALA A 209 2.91 -8.63 17.92
CA ALA A 209 4.12 -9.43 18.00
C ALA A 209 4.36 -9.97 19.41
N SER A 210 4.05 -9.19 20.45
CA SER A 210 4.19 -9.62 21.85
C SER A 210 3.34 -10.83 22.19
N LEU A 211 2.19 -11.02 21.52
CA LEU A 211 1.36 -12.24 21.63
C LEU A 211 2.07 -13.52 21.19
N ARG A 212 3.22 -13.41 20.52
CA ARG A 212 4.03 -14.52 20.01
C ARG A 212 5.41 -14.59 20.67
N ALA A 213 5.66 -13.75 21.67
CA ALA A 213 6.93 -13.74 22.40
C ALA A 213 7.08 -14.96 23.30
N ASP A 214 5.97 -15.49 23.83
CA ASP A 214 5.96 -16.75 24.58
C ASP A 214 6.12 -17.94 23.62
N PRO A 215 7.13 -18.81 23.80
CA PRO A 215 7.31 -20.03 23.01
C PRO A 215 6.09 -20.96 23.03
N ASN A 216 5.28 -20.90 24.09
CA ASN A 216 4.07 -21.69 24.27
C ASN A 216 2.81 -21.00 23.71
N ALA A 217 2.93 -19.76 23.19
CA ALA A 217 1.80 -19.03 22.64
C ALA A 217 1.14 -19.80 21.49
N GLN A 218 -0.18 -19.94 21.55
CA GLN A 218 -0.94 -20.60 20.51
C GLN A 218 -0.78 -19.88 19.17
N LYS A 219 -0.63 -20.64 18.08
CA LYS A 219 -0.65 -20.07 16.72
C LYS A 219 -1.97 -19.31 16.50
N ASN A 220 -1.87 -18.07 16.01
CA ASN A 220 -3.00 -17.17 15.79
C ASN A 220 -3.82 -16.88 17.06
N SER A 221 -3.15 -16.51 18.17
CA SER A 221 -3.79 -15.95 19.37
C SER A 221 -4.72 -14.77 19.05
N CYS A 222 -5.75 -14.61 19.88
CA CYS A 222 -6.68 -13.50 19.78
C CYS A 222 -5.97 -12.18 20.14
N PRO A 223 -6.19 -11.07 19.42
CA PRO A 223 -5.62 -9.78 19.77
C PRO A 223 -6.06 -9.34 21.18
N PRO A 224 -5.19 -8.63 21.92
CA PRO A 224 -5.44 -8.29 23.32
C PRO A 224 -6.68 -7.39 23.44
N GLN A 225 -7.44 -7.51 24.53
CA GLN A 225 -8.53 -6.58 24.83
C GLN A 225 -8.00 -5.37 25.62
N LYS A 226 -7.06 -4.63 25.04
CA LYS A 226 -6.44 -3.45 25.65
C LYS A 226 -6.18 -2.37 24.60
N GLY A 227 -6.25 -1.11 25.03
CA GLY A 227 -6.03 0.04 24.16
C GLY A 227 -6.97 0.03 22.96
N VAL A 228 -6.44 0.32 21.77
CA VAL A 228 -7.27 0.39 20.56
C VAL A 228 -7.85 -0.96 20.12
N PHE A 229 -7.21 -2.07 20.51
CA PHE A 229 -7.71 -3.42 20.22
C PHE A 229 -9.00 -3.76 20.97
N THR A 230 -9.40 -2.94 21.95
CA THR A 230 -10.73 -3.02 22.60
C THR A 230 -11.85 -2.59 21.65
N TYR A 231 -11.56 -1.74 20.68
CA TYR A 231 -12.57 -1.19 19.76
C TYR A 231 -12.50 -1.84 18.37
N ILE A 232 -11.30 -2.12 17.88
CA ILE A 232 -11.10 -2.64 16.51
C ILE A 232 -10.16 -3.84 16.49
N MET A 233 -10.44 -4.79 15.59
CA MET A 233 -9.69 -6.03 15.47
C MET A 233 -8.39 -5.87 14.69
N SER A 234 -8.37 -4.94 13.74
CA SER A 234 -7.26 -4.79 12.79
C SER A 234 -6.70 -3.37 12.79
N PRO A 235 -6.19 -2.84 13.92
CA PRO A 235 -5.66 -1.48 13.99
C PRO A 235 -4.47 -1.25 13.06
N THR A 236 -3.68 -2.30 12.78
CA THR A 236 -2.61 -2.27 11.77
C THR A 236 -3.09 -1.99 10.34
N MET A 237 -4.27 -2.49 9.98
CA MET A 237 -4.89 -2.25 8.68
C MET A 237 -5.53 -0.85 8.64
N ALA A 238 -6.14 -0.44 9.76
CA ALA A 238 -6.70 0.90 9.90
C ALA A 238 -5.62 1.99 9.83
N SER A 239 -4.45 1.75 10.43
CA SER A 239 -3.31 2.67 10.38
C SER A 239 -2.74 2.81 8.97
N GLU A 240 -2.74 1.73 8.18
CA GLU A 240 -2.27 1.76 6.80
C GLU A 240 -3.22 2.57 5.90
N ILE A 241 -4.54 2.40 6.08
CA ILE A 241 -5.54 3.26 5.41
C ILE A 241 -5.33 4.73 5.79
N LEU A 242 -5.15 5.01 7.09
CA LEU A 242 -4.92 6.36 7.59
C LEU A 242 -3.63 6.96 7.01
N PHE A 243 -2.57 6.16 6.86
CA PHE A 243 -1.32 6.60 6.26
C PHE A 243 -1.52 7.07 4.81
N TYR A 244 -2.16 6.26 3.95
CA TYR A 244 -2.42 6.68 2.56
C TYR A 244 -3.42 7.83 2.46
N LEU A 245 -4.42 7.89 3.35
CA LEU A 245 -5.34 9.03 3.43
C LEU A 245 -4.59 10.33 3.75
N ALA A 246 -3.64 10.27 4.69
CA ALA A 246 -2.82 11.41 5.10
C ALA A 246 -1.82 11.86 4.02
N LEU A 247 -1.49 11.00 3.04
CA LEU A 247 -0.65 11.37 1.90
C LEU A 247 -1.42 12.13 0.81
N LEU A 248 -2.74 11.98 0.70
CA LEU A 248 -3.55 12.67 -0.32
C LEU A 248 -3.34 14.19 -0.36
N PRO A 249 -3.37 14.93 0.77
CA PRO A 249 -3.17 16.39 0.74
C PRO A 249 -1.73 16.83 0.42
N ILE A 250 -0.79 15.88 0.30
CA ILE A 250 0.62 16.12 -0.09
C ILE A 250 0.83 15.70 -1.55
N GLY A 251 0.33 14.53 -1.95
CA GLY A 251 0.53 13.95 -3.28
C GLY A 251 -0.60 14.18 -4.27
N GLY A 252 -1.68 14.85 -3.90
CA GLY A 252 -2.74 15.23 -4.83
C GLY A 252 -3.46 14.06 -5.50
N PHE A 253 -3.93 14.29 -6.72
CA PHE A 253 -4.87 13.40 -7.42
C PHE A 253 -4.33 12.00 -7.69
N HIS A 254 -3.10 11.85 -8.19
CA HIS A 254 -2.56 10.53 -8.52
C HIS A 254 -2.33 9.65 -7.28
N MET A 255 -2.21 10.23 -6.08
CA MET A 255 -2.19 9.46 -4.81
C MET A 255 -3.57 8.93 -4.40
N PHE A 256 -4.67 9.42 -4.98
CA PHE A 256 -6.00 8.92 -4.71
C PHE A 256 -6.14 7.44 -5.08
N PHE A 257 -5.53 7.00 -6.18
CA PHE A 257 -5.64 5.63 -6.68
C PHE A 257 -4.95 4.58 -5.79
N PRO A 258 -3.69 4.74 -5.34
CA PRO A 258 -3.10 3.84 -4.35
C PRO A 258 -3.83 3.90 -3.01
N PHE A 259 -4.38 5.05 -2.60
CA PHE A 259 -5.24 5.14 -1.42
C PHE A 259 -6.50 4.30 -1.59
N LEU A 260 -7.23 4.44 -2.70
CA LEU A 260 -8.47 3.70 -2.96
C LEU A 260 -8.22 2.19 -2.98
N PHE A 261 -7.16 1.75 -3.64
CA PHE A 261 -6.75 0.34 -3.62
C PHE A 261 -6.48 -0.13 -2.18
N THR A 262 -5.71 0.64 -1.41
CA THR A 262 -5.37 0.30 -0.03
C THR A 262 -6.62 0.23 0.85
N LEU A 263 -7.51 1.22 0.74
CA LEU A 263 -8.79 1.26 1.45
C LEU A 263 -9.60 -0.03 1.20
N VAL A 264 -9.78 -0.41 -0.06
CA VAL A 264 -10.54 -1.60 -0.45
C VAL A 264 -9.84 -2.87 0.05
N ASN A 265 -8.56 -3.06 -0.26
CA ASN A 265 -7.81 -4.25 0.08
C ASN A 265 -7.71 -4.47 1.61
N GLN A 266 -7.46 -3.41 2.36
CA GLN A 266 -7.38 -3.47 3.82
C GLN A 266 -8.76 -3.66 4.48
N SER A 267 -9.83 -3.09 3.91
CA SER A 267 -11.20 -3.29 4.39
C SER A 267 -11.66 -4.73 4.23
N ILE A 268 -11.40 -5.32 3.07
CA ILE A 268 -11.65 -6.74 2.80
C ILE A 268 -10.87 -7.60 3.82
N SER A 269 -9.57 -7.31 3.98
CA SER A 269 -8.70 -8.05 4.87
C SER A 269 -9.10 -7.94 6.34
N ALA A 270 -9.56 -6.78 6.78
CA ALA A 270 -9.99 -6.56 8.15
C ALA A 270 -11.30 -7.30 8.45
N LYS A 271 -12.24 -7.30 7.50
CA LYS A 271 -13.50 -8.05 7.63
C LYS A 271 -13.24 -9.55 7.77
N MET A 272 -12.46 -10.13 6.88
CA MET A 272 -12.10 -11.56 6.95
C MET A 272 -11.31 -11.90 8.23
N THR A 273 -10.49 -10.96 8.72
CA THR A 273 -9.79 -11.11 10.00
C THR A 273 -10.76 -11.16 11.19
N LEU A 274 -11.77 -10.30 11.20
CA LEU A 274 -12.80 -10.29 12.24
C LEU A 274 -13.62 -11.59 12.23
N GLU A 275 -14.05 -12.04 11.05
CA GLU A 275 -14.76 -13.31 10.85
C GLU A 275 -13.94 -14.51 11.32
N PHE A 276 -12.65 -14.54 10.95
CA PHE A 276 -11.72 -15.58 11.42
C PHE A 276 -11.66 -15.63 12.94
N TYR A 277 -11.50 -14.49 13.62
CA TYR A 277 -11.40 -14.48 15.08
C TYR A 277 -12.73 -14.82 15.76
N ASN A 278 -13.86 -14.36 15.21
CA ASN A 278 -15.19 -14.75 15.67
C ASN A 278 -15.38 -16.28 15.60
N SER A 279 -15.02 -16.90 14.46
CA SER A 279 -15.15 -18.34 14.29
C SER A 279 -14.25 -19.14 15.24
N LYS A 280 -13.04 -18.65 15.52
CA LYS A 280 -12.05 -19.36 16.32
C LYS A 280 -12.25 -19.21 17.84
N PHE A 281 -12.63 -18.01 18.30
CA PHE A 281 -12.67 -17.69 19.73
C PHE A 281 -14.09 -17.46 20.27
N GLY A 282 -15.10 -17.52 19.40
CA GLY A 282 -16.48 -17.25 19.75
C GLY A 282 -16.79 -15.76 19.92
N THR A 283 -18.07 -15.45 19.91
CA THR A 283 -18.58 -14.08 20.02
C THR A 283 -18.26 -13.44 21.36
N SER A 284 -18.15 -14.19 22.46
CA SER A 284 -17.87 -13.63 23.79
C SER A 284 -16.49 -12.95 23.88
N LYS A 285 -15.45 -13.50 23.23
CA LYS A 285 -14.10 -12.89 23.22
C LYS A 285 -13.94 -11.77 22.19
N VAL A 286 -14.83 -11.68 21.22
CA VAL A 286 -14.73 -10.73 20.09
C VAL A 286 -15.81 -9.64 20.13
N ALA A 287 -16.83 -9.80 20.97
CA ALA A 287 -17.97 -8.90 21.12
C ALA A 287 -17.54 -7.45 21.30
N GLY A 288 -18.26 -6.54 20.65
CA GLY A 288 -18.03 -5.10 20.69
C GLY A 288 -16.91 -4.60 19.77
N ARG A 289 -16.03 -5.48 19.28
CA ARG A 289 -14.96 -5.09 18.35
C ARG A 289 -15.45 -5.01 16.90
N LYS A 290 -15.04 -3.95 16.23
CA LYS A 290 -15.25 -3.70 14.79
C LYS A 290 -14.01 -4.11 13.98
N ALA A 291 -14.08 -4.13 12.66
CA ALA A 291 -12.98 -4.54 11.81
C ALA A 291 -11.87 -3.48 11.75
N LEU A 292 -12.23 -2.20 11.50
CA LEU A 292 -11.32 -1.08 11.24
C LEU A 292 -11.69 0.22 11.94
N VAL A 293 -12.95 0.64 11.86
CA VAL A 293 -13.44 1.93 12.35
C VAL A 293 -14.27 1.69 13.61
N PRO A 294 -13.84 2.25 14.77
CA PRO A 294 -14.61 2.12 15.99
C PRO A 294 -16.07 2.48 15.77
N PHE A 295 -16.97 1.64 16.28
CA PHE A 295 -18.43 1.81 16.24
C PHE A 295 -19.09 1.76 14.84
N LEU A 296 -18.34 1.82 13.75
CA LEU A 296 -18.87 1.81 12.38
C LEU A 296 -18.63 0.48 11.65
N PHE A 297 -17.36 0.17 11.34
CA PHE A 297 -17.01 -0.96 10.47
C PHE A 297 -15.90 -1.81 11.05
#